data_AF-A0A3D8I350-F1
#
_entry.id   AF-A0A3D8I350-F1
#
_cell.length_a   1.000
_cell.length_b   1.000
_cell.length_c   1.000
_cell.angle_alpha   90.00
_cell.angle_beta   90.00
_cell.angle_gamma   90.00
#
_symmetry.space_group_name_H-M   'P 1'
#
loop_
_entity.id
_entity.type
_entity.pdbx_description
1 polymer ?
#
loop_
_entity_poly.entity_id
_entity_poly.type
_entity_poly.pdbx_seq_one_letter_code
_entity_poly.pdbx_strand_id
1 'polypeptide(L)'
;MLIAVVYALTSESLKEDSLTSLQEIRDMPNNTKDLERDMNGYKEIYLAGGCFWGVEKYFDSIKGVVSTDVGYANGRTENPSYEDVVYRDTNHVETVHIVYDPKMISLSFILDMYYKVIDPTSVNKQGNDIGTQYRTGIYYTDSSDESVAKASLDKLADEYNDRKIAIELLPLVNYYKAEEYHQKYLDKNPNGYCHISKEQFTQASKAIDISLAENLISSDRTMQNGRFSSPQGRSYQTLSDAELKRNLTDLQYNVTQKNATEPAFRNEYCDNHAKGIYVDITTGEPLFSSRDKFDSGSGWPSFTQPISGTNLKENIDKSYGMIRTEVRSEVGNAHLGHLFNDGPKEKGGLRYCINSASLRFIPKEEMIKEGYGHLLPLVD
;
A
#
# COMPACT_ATOMS: atom_id res chain seq x y z
N MET A 1 31.64 37.42 -59.64
CA MET A 1 31.69 38.67 -58.85
C MET A 1 31.62 38.24 -57.39
N LEU A 2 32.76 38.08 -56.70
CA LEU A 2 33.41 39.14 -55.90
C LEU A 2 32.38 39.79 -54.95
N ILE A 3 32.52 39.78 -53.63
CA ILE A 3 33.69 40.21 -52.86
C ILE A 3 33.76 39.46 -51.51
N ALA A 4 34.95 38.94 -51.22
CA ALA A 4 35.40 38.55 -49.89
C ALA A 4 35.86 39.81 -49.13
N VAL A 5 35.53 39.92 -47.84
CA VAL A 5 36.30 40.75 -46.90
C VAL A 5 36.66 39.90 -45.70
N VAL A 6 37.92 39.48 -45.71
CA VAL A 6 38.68 38.96 -44.58
C VAL A 6 39.18 40.19 -43.80
N TYR A 7 38.93 40.24 -42.50
CA TYR A 7 39.80 40.97 -41.57
C TYR A 7 40.27 39.97 -40.51
N ALA A 8 41.59 39.83 -40.42
CA ALA A 8 42.28 38.92 -39.55
C ALA A 8 43.01 39.72 -38.45
N LEU A 9 42.97 39.15 -37.24
CA LEU A 9 43.92 39.27 -36.13
C LEU A 9 43.90 40.55 -35.26
N THR A 10 43.38 40.38 -34.03
CA THR A 10 44.25 40.46 -32.84
C THR A 10 43.88 39.36 -31.85
N SER A 11 44.91 38.62 -31.47
CA SER A 11 45.02 37.54 -30.50
C SER A 11 44.91 38.03 -29.05
N GLU A 12 44.18 37.31 -28.19
CA GLU A 12 44.65 36.73 -26.91
C GLU A 12 43.46 36.37 -25.99
N SER A 13 43.42 35.11 -25.53
CA SER A 13 42.43 34.47 -24.64
C SER A 13 41.00 34.44 -25.21
N LEU A 14 40.48 33.31 -25.69
CA LEU A 14 40.08 32.15 -24.90
C LEU A 14 40.29 30.89 -25.76
N LYS A 15 41.32 30.11 -25.43
CA LYS A 15 41.48 28.72 -25.84
C LYS A 15 40.94 27.84 -24.71
N GLU A 16 40.53 26.64 -25.11
CA GLU A 16 40.13 25.47 -24.30
C GLU A 16 38.63 25.40 -23.98
N ASP A 17 37.94 24.49 -24.71
CA ASP A 17 36.83 23.62 -24.25
C ASP A 17 35.89 23.18 -25.39
N SER A 18 36.43 22.80 -26.55
CA SER A 18 35.74 21.87 -27.44
C SER A 18 36.73 21.21 -28.39
N LEU A 19 36.60 19.88 -28.56
CA LEU A 19 37.41 18.99 -29.43
C LEU A 19 38.54 18.20 -28.73
N THR A 20 38.16 17.46 -27.68
CA THR A 20 38.70 16.13 -27.33
C THR A 20 37.51 15.31 -26.81
N SER A 21 37.27 14.06 -27.16
CA SER A 21 37.67 13.25 -28.30
C SER A 21 36.62 12.13 -28.41
N LEU A 22 36.24 11.76 -29.63
CA LEU A 22 35.39 10.59 -29.95
C LEU A 22 36.05 9.23 -29.58
N GLN A 23 37.04 9.26 -28.69
CA GLN A 23 37.80 8.14 -28.16
C GLN A 23 37.43 7.87 -26.69
N GLU A 24 36.92 8.86 -25.94
CA GLU A 24 36.45 8.67 -24.56
C GLU A 24 35.08 7.97 -24.48
N ILE A 25 34.31 7.92 -25.59
CA ILE A 25 33.04 7.19 -25.68
C ILE A 25 33.27 5.67 -25.90
N ARG A 26 34.46 5.27 -26.35
CA ARG A 26 34.80 3.85 -26.58
C ARG A 26 35.37 3.13 -25.35
N ASP A 27 35.80 3.87 -24.33
CA ASP A 27 36.40 3.33 -23.11
C ASP A 27 35.51 3.50 -21.87
N MET A 28 34.22 3.84 -22.04
CA MET A 28 33.26 3.71 -20.94
C MET A 28 33.10 2.22 -20.60
N PRO A 29 33.25 1.81 -19.33
CA PRO A 29 33.06 0.43 -18.95
C PRO A 29 31.63 0.04 -19.33
N ASN A 30 31.53 -0.89 -20.28
CA ASN A 30 30.30 -1.56 -20.66
C ASN A 30 29.91 -2.44 -19.49
N ASN A 31 29.35 -1.82 -18.45
CA ASN A 31 29.09 -2.48 -17.18
C ASN A 31 27.69 -3.11 -17.20
N THR A 32 27.49 -4.02 -18.16
CA THR A 32 26.46 -5.06 -18.04
C THR A 32 26.67 -5.92 -16.79
N LYS A 33 27.84 -5.85 -16.14
CA LYS A 33 28.10 -6.47 -14.83
C LYS A 33 27.59 -5.68 -13.61
N ASP A 34 27.14 -4.42 -13.76
CA ASP A 34 26.48 -3.69 -12.66
C ASP A 34 24.96 -3.91 -12.62
N LEU A 35 24.35 -4.33 -13.73
CA LEU A 35 22.95 -4.80 -13.77
C LEU A 35 22.81 -6.28 -13.38
N GLU A 36 23.88 -7.07 -13.59
CA GLU A 36 23.95 -8.46 -13.10
C GLU A 36 24.42 -8.57 -11.63
N ARG A 37 24.86 -7.47 -11.01
CA ARG A 37 25.23 -7.44 -9.60
C ARG A 37 24.01 -7.11 -8.75
N ASP A 38 23.57 -8.12 -8.00
CA ASP A 38 22.60 -8.06 -6.89
C ASP A 38 21.09 -8.11 -7.23
N MET A 39 20.67 -8.93 -8.21
CA MET A 39 19.31 -9.54 -8.22
C MET A 39 19.11 -10.54 -7.06
N ASN A 40 20.04 -10.61 -6.11
CA ASN A 40 20.09 -11.63 -5.06
C ASN A 40 19.12 -11.28 -3.91
N GLY A 41 17.83 -11.35 -4.21
CA GLY A 41 16.75 -11.14 -3.23
C GLY A 41 15.55 -10.36 -3.75
N TYR A 42 15.62 -9.72 -4.91
CA TYR A 42 14.49 -9.04 -5.54
C TYR A 42 13.68 -10.00 -6.42
N LYS A 43 12.40 -9.70 -6.61
CA LYS A 43 11.48 -10.45 -7.48
C LYS A 43 10.92 -9.55 -8.57
N GLU A 44 10.36 -10.15 -9.61
CA GLU A 44 9.78 -9.43 -10.73
C GLU A 44 8.42 -9.99 -11.16
N ILE A 45 7.60 -9.12 -11.77
CA ILE A 45 6.34 -9.50 -12.40
C ILE A 45 6.05 -8.54 -13.56
N TYR A 46 5.30 -9.00 -14.55
CA TYR A 46 4.95 -8.23 -15.74
C TYR A 46 3.43 -8.08 -15.83
N LEU A 47 2.93 -6.85 -15.79
CA LEU A 47 1.50 -6.57 -15.74
C LEU A 47 1.06 -5.71 -16.93
N ALA A 48 0.08 -6.20 -17.67
CA ALA A 48 -0.59 -5.49 -18.76
C ALA A 48 -1.95 -4.99 -18.29
N GLY A 49 -2.21 -3.68 -18.37
CA GLY A 49 -3.39 -3.06 -17.75
C GLY A 49 -3.99 -1.93 -18.56
N GLY A 50 -3.88 -1.97 -19.89
CA GLY A 50 -4.18 -0.82 -20.75
C GLY A 50 -2.94 0.01 -21.03
N CYS A 51 -3.11 1.32 -21.28
CA CYS A 51 -1.99 2.22 -21.55
C CYS A 51 -0.96 2.17 -20.41
N PHE A 52 0.25 1.72 -20.73
CA PHE A 52 1.30 1.47 -19.74
C PHE A 52 1.82 2.73 -19.03
N TRP A 53 1.54 3.95 -19.52
CA TRP A 53 2.00 5.20 -18.92
C TRP A 53 1.39 5.42 -17.54
N GLY A 54 0.08 5.16 -17.42
CA GLY A 54 -0.62 5.24 -16.15
C GLY A 54 -0.18 4.13 -15.21
N VAL A 55 -0.13 2.90 -15.73
CA VAL A 55 0.21 1.71 -14.94
C VAL A 55 1.62 1.82 -14.37
N GLU A 56 2.60 2.27 -15.16
CA GLU A 56 3.97 2.49 -14.71
C GLU A 56 4.01 3.52 -13.58
N LYS A 57 3.41 4.69 -13.79
CA LYS A 57 3.39 5.76 -12.77
C LYS A 57 2.72 5.31 -11.47
N TYR A 58 1.68 4.48 -11.60
CA TYR A 58 0.95 3.92 -10.47
C TYR A 58 1.84 3.01 -9.63
N PHE A 59 2.48 2.02 -10.24
CA PHE A 59 3.33 1.06 -9.54
C PHE A 59 4.63 1.68 -9.05
N ASP A 60 5.24 2.58 -9.80
CA ASP A 60 6.46 3.28 -9.40
C ASP A 60 6.27 4.13 -8.13
N SER A 61 5.03 4.52 -7.83
CA SER A 61 4.70 5.26 -6.62
C SER A 61 4.59 4.35 -5.38
N ILE A 62 4.50 3.02 -5.53
CA ILE A 62 4.23 2.09 -4.42
C ILE A 62 5.52 1.75 -3.69
N LYS A 63 5.52 1.93 -2.36
CA LYS A 63 6.67 1.58 -1.53
C LYS A 63 6.95 0.08 -1.58
N GLY A 64 8.21 -0.28 -1.86
CA GLY A 64 8.65 -1.67 -2.02
C GLY A 64 8.84 -2.07 -3.48
N VAL A 65 8.27 -1.33 -4.43
CA VAL A 65 8.70 -1.37 -5.83
C VAL A 65 10.06 -0.71 -5.93
N VAL A 66 11.00 -1.40 -6.58
CA VAL A 66 12.41 -1.00 -6.71
C VAL A 66 12.64 -0.29 -8.04
N SER A 67 12.07 -0.84 -9.12
CA SER A 67 12.11 -0.22 -10.43
C SER A 67 10.93 -0.65 -11.28
N THR A 68 10.60 0.20 -12.25
CA THR A 68 9.66 -0.14 -13.31
C THR A 68 10.21 0.31 -14.66
N ASP A 69 9.88 -0.44 -15.70
CA ASP A 69 9.98 0.00 -17.09
C ASP A 69 8.84 -0.54 -17.95
N VAL A 70 8.59 0.11 -19.07
CA VAL A 70 7.48 -0.22 -19.97
C VAL A 70 7.97 -0.87 -21.25
N GLY A 71 7.17 -1.78 -21.79
CA GLY A 71 7.52 -2.57 -22.95
C GLY A 71 6.36 -3.36 -23.54
N TYR A 72 6.72 -4.23 -24.46
CA TYR A 72 5.81 -5.02 -25.29
C TYR A 72 6.06 -6.50 -25.02
N ALA A 73 5.04 -7.19 -24.50
CA ALA A 73 5.17 -8.59 -24.10
C ALA A 73 4.32 -9.55 -24.95
N ASN A 74 4.75 -10.81 -24.96
CA ASN A 74 3.99 -11.97 -25.44
C ASN A 74 3.39 -11.82 -26.86
N GLY A 75 4.09 -11.10 -27.75
CA GLY A 75 3.76 -11.02 -29.17
C GLY A 75 4.58 -11.97 -30.02
N ARG A 76 4.34 -11.89 -31.34
CA ARG A 76 4.84 -12.84 -32.35
C ARG A 76 6.12 -12.40 -33.04
N THR A 77 6.48 -11.12 -32.93
CA THR A 77 7.64 -10.53 -33.63
C THR A 77 8.75 -10.16 -32.66
N GLU A 78 9.99 -10.16 -33.12
CA GLU A 78 11.14 -9.73 -32.35
C GLU A 78 11.32 -8.21 -32.40
N ASN A 79 11.70 -7.58 -31.28
CA ASN A 79 12.02 -6.16 -31.15
C ASN A 79 11.02 -5.21 -31.86
N PRO A 80 9.71 -5.27 -31.54
CA PRO A 80 8.72 -4.38 -32.14
C PRO A 80 8.94 -2.93 -31.73
N SER A 81 8.70 -1.98 -32.64
CA SER A 81 8.47 -0.58 -32.25
C SER A 81 7.02 -0.36 -31.81
N TYR A 82 6.73 0.80 -31.21
CA TYR A 82 5.35 1.19 -30.91
C TYR A 82 4.42 1.10 -32.14
N GLU A 83 4.88 1.55 -33.31
CA GLU A 83 4.11 1.48 -34.55
C GLU A 83 3.83 0.05 -34.98
N ASP A 84 4.78 -0.87 -34.77
CA ASP A 84 4.57 -2.28 -35.08
C ASP A 84 3.49 -2.89 -34.18
N VAL A 85 3.49 -2.55 -32.88
CA VAL A 85 2.48 -3.00 -31.92
C VAL A 85 1.08 -2.48 -32.28
N VAL A 86 0.97 -1.22 -32.68
CA VAL A 86 -0.32 -0.58 -32.97
C VAL A 86 -0.87 -0.97 -34.34
N TYR A 87 -0.02 -1.13 -35.36
CA TYR A 87 -0.47 -1.20 -36.76
C TYR A 87 -0.18 -2.53 -37.47
N ARG A 88 0.65 -3.42 -36.93
CA ARG A 88 1.13 -4.61 -37.67
C ARG A 88 0.68 -5.96 -37.09
N ASP A 89 -0.36 -5.97 -36.26
CA ASP A 89 -0.93 -7.20 -35.67
C ASP A 89 0.15 -8.14 -35.07
N THR A 90 1.17 -7.52 -34.45
CA THR A 90 2.24 -8.28 -33.81
C THR A 90 1.75 -9.03 -32.57
N ASN A 91 0.55 -8.66 -32.09
CA ASN A 91 -0.14 -9.22 -30.93
C ASN A 91 0.63 -9.06 -29.61
N HIS A 92 1.64 -8.17 -29.59
CA HIS A 92 2.25 -7.72 -28.35
C HIS A 92 1.23 -6.98 -27.48
N VAL A 93 1.49 -6.94 -26.18
CA VAL A 93 0.69 -6.19 -25.21
C VAL A 93 1.55 -5.16 -24.48
N GLU A 94 1.01 -3.96 -24.30
CA GLU A 94 1.64 -2.94 -23.45
C GLU A 94 1.71 -3.46 -22.02
N THR A 95 2.93 -3.54 -21.50
CA THR A 95 3.24 -4.23 -20.25
C THR A 95 4.22 -3.42 -19.44
N VAL A 96 3.98 -3.34 -18.13
CA VAL A 96 4.92 -2.79 -17.16
C VAL A 96 5.70 -3.94 -16.54
N HIS A 97 7.02 -3.88 -16.63
CA HIS A 97 7.93 -4.72 -15.84
C HIS A 97 8.09 -4.07 -14.47
N ILE A 98 7.84 -4.83 -13.42
CA ILE A 98 7.90 -4.37 -12.03
C ILE A 98 8.92 -5.23 -11.30
N VAL A 99 10.00 -4.61 -10.82
CA VAL A 99 10.96 -5.24 -9.91
C VAL A 99 10.65 -4.74 -8.50
N TYR A 100 10.56 -5.65 -7.54
CA TYR A 100 10.14 -5.34 -6.18
C TYR A 100 10.95 -6.11 -5.12
N ASP A 101 10.98 -5.54 -3.90
CA ASP A 101 11.56 -6.19 -2.73
C ASP A 101 10.52 -7.10 -2.05
N PRO A 102 10.64 -8.44 -2.16
CA PRO A 102 9.69 -9.38 -1.54
C PRO A 102 9.71 -9.32 -0.01
N LYS A 103 10.66 -8.61 0.62
CA LYS A 103 10.66 -8.35 2.06
C LYS A 103 9.82 -7.13 2.44
N MET A 104 9.48 -6.27 1.47
CA MET A 104 8.69 -5.05 1.68
C MET A 104 7.29 -5.12 1.08
N ILE A 105 7.14 -5.79 -0.08
CA ILE A 105 5.88 -5.95 -0.79
C ILE A 105 5.75 -7.35 -1.40
N SER A 106 4.58 -7.98 -1.25
CA SER A 106 4.29 -9.33 -1.75
C SER A 106 3.65 -9.27 -3.13
N LEU A 107 3.80 -10.36 -3.89
CA LEU A 107 3.11 -10.51 -5.16
C LEU A 107 1.59 -10.40 -5.02
N SER A 108 0.99 -11.01 -3.98
CA SER A 108 -0.46 -10.93 -3.75
C SER A 108 -0.93 -9.49 -3.60
N PHE A 109 -0.18 -8.67 -2.88
CA PHE A 109 -0.51 -7.26 -2.72
C PHE A 109 -0.33 -6.47 -4.02
N ILE A 110 0.73 -6.74 -4.79
CA ILE A 110 0.92 -6.12 -6.12
C ILE A 110 -0.28 -6.41 -7.02
N LEU A 111 -0.80 -7.65 -7.01
CA LEU A 111 -1.98 -8.04 -7.78
C LEU A 111 -3.27 -7.39 -7.26
N ASP A 112 -3.46 -7.29 -5.95
CA ASP A 112 -4.58 -6.55 -5.37
C ASP A 112 -4.55 -5.06 -5.76
N MET A 113 -3.35 -4.47 -5.87
CA MET A 113 -3.17 -3.09 -6.34
C MET A 113 -3.45 -2.96 -7.85
N TYR A 114 -3.04 -3.94 -8.65
CA TYR A 114 -3.34 -4.02 -10.07
C TYR A 114 -4.86 -4.02 -10.34
N TYR A 115 -5.63 -4.83 -9.62
CA TYR A 115 -7.09 -4.93 -9.81
C TYR A 115 -7.84 -3.63 -9.51
N LYS A 116 -7.27 -2.72 -8.71
CA LYS A 116 -7.90 -1.42 -8.36
C LYS A 116 -7.84 -0.39 -9.48
N VAL A 117 -7.01 -0.60 -10.50
CA VAL A 117 -6.78 0.38 -11.57
C VAL A 117 -7.18 -0.12 -12.96
N ILE A 118 -7.67 -1.36 -13.07
CA ILE A 118 -8.18 -1.93 -14.31
C ILE A 118 -9.67 -2.28 -14.20
N ASP A 119 -10.35 -2.41 -15.34
CA ASP A 119 -11.60 -3.17 -15.44
C ASP A 119 -11.26 -4.65 -15.72
N PRO A 120 -11.40 -5.56 -14.75
CA PRO A 120 -10.99 -6.95 -14.90
C PRO A 120 -11.93 -7.77 -15.79
N THR A 121 -13.09 -7.21 -16.19
CA THR A 121 -14.07 -7.88 -17.06
C THR A 121 -14.00 -7.41 -18.52
N SER A 122 -13.23 -6.35 -18.79
CA SER A 122 -13.12 -5.74 -20.11
C SER A 122 -12.14 -6.51 -20.99
N VAL A 123 -12.56 -6.83 -22.23
CA VAL A 123 -11.76 -7.56 -23.21
C VAL A 123 -11.14 -6.57 -24.19
N ASN A 124 -9.81 -6.59 -24.32
CA ASN A 124 -9.05 -5.75 -25.27
C ASN A 124 -9.37 -4.25 -25.18
N LYS A 125 -9.63 -3.76 -23.96
CA LYS A 125 -9.97 -2.36 -23.71
C LYS A 125 -9.74 -1.98 -22.26
N GLN A 126 -9.17 -0.81 -22.02
CA GLN A 126 -9.10 -0.16 -20.71
C GLN A 126 -9.33 1.35 -20.88
N GLY A 127 -10.30 1.91 -20.16
CA GLY A 127 -10.73 3.30 -20.37
C GLY A 127 -11.17 3.57 -21.81
N ASN A 128 -10.51 4.51 -22.48
CA ASN A 128 -10.77 4.84 -23.89
C ASN A 128 -9.84 4.10 -24.86
N ASP A 129 -8.84 3.36 -24.36
CA ASP A 129 -7.86 2.65 -25.17
C ASP A 129 -8.44 1.29 -25.57
N ILE A 130 -8.54 1.03 -26.89
CA ILE A 130 -9.18 -0.15 -27.46
C ILE A 130 -8.20 -0.85 -28.40
N GLY A 131 -7.99 -2.14 -28.20
CA GLY A 131 -7.07 -2.95 -29.00
C GLY A 131 -6.49 -4.11 -28.20
N THR A 132 -5.98 -5.13 -28.90
CA THR A 132 -5.34 -6.30 -28.26
C THR A 132 -4.10 -5.91 -27.46
N GLN A 133 -3.43 -4.82 -27.84
CA GLN A 133 -2.30 -4.25 -27.10
C GLN A 133 -2.69 -3.68 -25.72
N TYR A 134 -3.99 -3.46 -25.48
CA TYR A 134 -4.53 -2.96 -24.20
C TYR A 134 -5.29 -4.03 -23.42
N ARG A 135 -5.15 -5.31 -23.80
CA ARG A 135 -5.72 -6.42 -23.03
C ARG A 135 -5.08 -6.50 -21.63
N THR A 136 -5.83 -7.05 -20.69
CA THR A 136 -5.35 -7.26 -19.32
C THR A 136 -4.65 -8.60 -19.20
N GLY A 137 -3.48 -8.61 -18.54
CA GLY A 137 -2.70 -9.83 -18.37
C GLY A 137 -1.69 -9.76 -17.23
N ILE A 138 -1.41 -10.92 -16.66
CA ILE A 138 -0.39 -11.16 -15.64
C ILE A 138 0.59 -12.16 -16.24
N TYR A 139 1.86 -11.74 -16.39
CA TYR A 139 2.92 -12.59 -16.93
C TYR A 139 4.03 -12.80 -15.92
N TYR A 140 4.35 -14.07 -15.66
CA TYR A 140 5.34 -14.49 -14.69
C TYR A 140 6.56 -15.12 -15.36
N THR A 141 7.75 -14.88 -14.80
CA THR A 141 9.00 -15.55 -15.20
C THR A 141 9.31 -16.73 -14.27
N ASP A 142 8.93 -16.64 -12.99
CA ASP A 142 9.01 -17.73 -12.02
C ASP A 142 7.69 -18.52 -11.96
N SER A 143 7.76 -19.83 -12.25
CA SER A 143 6.61 -20.74 -12.15
C SER A 143 5.97 -20.81 -10.76
N SER A 144 6.71 -20.47 -9.69
CA SER A 144 6.15 -20.46 -8.33
C SER A 144 5.08 -19.37 -8.14
N ASP A 145 5.22 -18.26 -8.88
CA ASP A 145 4.32 -17.11 -8.82
C ASP A 145 2.98 -17.38 -9.53
N GLU A 146 2.92 -18.37 -10.44
CA GLU A 146 1.68 -18.78 -11.10
C GLU A 146 0.60 -19.17 -10.08
N SER A 147 0.99 -19.92 -9.04
CA SER A 147 0.05 -20.39 -8.02
C SER A 147 -0.55 -19.23 -7.21
N VAL A 148 0.25 -18.21 -6.91
CA VAL A 148 -0.15 -17.00 -6.20
C VAL A 148 -1.06 -16.15 -7.07
N ALA A 149 -0.70 -15.95 -8.34
CA ALA A 149 -1.51 -15.19 -9.29
C ALA A 149 -2.84 -15.88 -9.59
N LYS A 150 -2.84 -17.20 -9.72
CA LYS A 150 -4.08 -17.96 -9.89
C LYS A 150 -5.00 -17.81 -8.68
N ALA A 151 -4.47 -17.95 -7.46
CA ALA A 151 -5.27 -17.79 -6.25
C ALA A 151 -5.85 -16.38 -6.10
N SER A 152 -5.10 -15.34 -6.49
CA SER A 152 -5.61 -13.96 -6.44
C SER A 152 -6.70 -13.71 -7.50
N LEU A 153 -6.59 -14.30 -8.69
CA LEU A 153 -7.65 -14.25 -9.71
C LEU A 153 -8.91 -15.01 -9.28
N ASP A 154 -8.76 -16.17 -8.65
CA ASP A 154 -9.90 -16.94 -8.14
C ASP A 154 -10.64 -16.12 -7.05
N LYS A 155 -9.91 -15.47 -6.13
CA LYS A 155 -10.47 -14.53 -5.14
C LYS A 155 -11.18 -13.34 -5.80
N LEU A 156 -10.56 -12.74 -6.83
CA LEU A 156 -11.17 -11.64 -7.57
C LEU A 156 -12.48 -12.09 -8.24
N ALA A 157 -12.52 -13.29 -8.82
CA ALA A 157 -13.72 -13.81 -9.46
C ALA A 157 -14.92 -13.92 -8.49
N ASP A 158 -14.67 -14.29 -7.24
CA ASP A 158 -15.70 -14.35 -6.19
C ASP A 158 -16.35 -12.98 -5.92
N GLU A 159 -15.59 -11.89 -6.00
CA GLU A 159 -16.11 -10.52 -5.82
C GLU A 159 -17.03 -10.08 -6.97
N TYR A 160 -16.90 -10.70 -8.14
CA TYR A 160 -17.59 -10.31 -9.37
C TYR A 160 -18.83 -11.16 -9.71
N ASN A 161 -19.31 -11.99 -8.77
CA ASN A 161 -20.62 -12.68 -8.80
C ASN A 161 -20.97 -13.25 -10.21
N ASP A 162 -20.21 -14.22 -10.69
CA ASP A 162 -20.36 -14.91 -11.99
C ASP A 162 -19.98 -14.13 -13.27
N ARG A 163 -19.51 -12.87 -13.18
CA ARG A 163 -18.94 -12.18 -14.35
C ARG A 163 -17.57 -12.76 -14.67
N LYS A 164 -17.36 -13.17 -15.93
CA LYS A 164 -16.08 -13.73 -16.39
C LYS A 164 -14.98 -12.66 -16.33
N ILE A 165 -13.93 -12.95 -15.57
CA ILE A 165 -12.68 -12.18 -15.58
C ILE A 165 -11.96 -12.39 -16.92
N ALA A 166 -11.54 -11.30 -17.54
CA ALA A 166 -10.89 -11.25 -18.86
C ALA A 166 -9.35 -11.27 -18.79
N ILE A 167 -8.78 -11.13 -17.59
CA ILE A 167 -7.34 -11.09 -17.34
C ILE A 167 -6.72 -12.45 -17.72
N GLU A 168 -5.75 -12.45 -18.63
CA GLU A 168 -4.98 -13.65 -18.95
C GLU A 168 -3.85 -13.89 -17.93
N LEU A 169 -3.63 -15.14 -17.55
CA LEU A 169 -2.50 -15.57 -16.71
C LEU A 169 -1.65 -16.53 -17.53
N LEU A 170 -0.44 -16.09 -17.92
CA LEU A 170 0.44 -16.84 -18.81
C LEU A 170 1.91 -16.69 -18.37
N PRO A 171 2.79 -17.64 -18.69
CA PRO A 171 4.22 -17.40 -18.57
C PRO A 171 4.66 -16.27 -19.51
N LEU A 172 5.68 -15.51 -19.10
CA LEU A 172 6.32 -14.54 -19.99
C LEU A 172 7.13 -15.28 -21.07
N VAL A 173 6.83 -15.02 -22.33
CA VAL A 173 7.51 -15.63 -23.49
C VAL A 173 8.58 -14.69 -24.05
N ASN A 174 8.24 -13.42 -24.22
CA ASN A 174 9.15 -12.37 -24.65
C ASN A 174 8.72 -11.03 -24.06
N TYR A 175 9.70 -10.16 -23.81
CA TYR A 175 9.49 -8.78 -23.39
C TYR A 175 10.52 -7.90 -24.10
N TYR A 176 10.04 -6.89 -24.80
CA TYR A 176 10.87 -5.91 -25.48
C TYR A 176 10.61 -4.54 -24.85
N LYS A 177 11.65 -3.97 -24.26
CA LYS A 177 11.58 -2.64 -23.65
C LYS A 177 11.17 -1.60 -24.69
N ALA A 178 10.18 -0.78 -24.37
CA ALA A 178 9.71 0.28 -25.24
C ALA A 178 10.73 1.43 -25.30
N GLU A 179 10.55 2.31 -26.28
CA GLU A 179 11.41 3.45 -26.54
C GLU A 179 11.48 4.42 -25.34
N GLU A 180 12.61 5.12 -25.20
CA GLU A 180 12.89 6.01 -24.06
C GLU A 180 11.85 7.12 -23.84
N TYR A 181 11.11 7.51 -24.87
CA TYR A 181 10.07 8.53 -24.71
C TYR A 181 8.83 7.98 -23.99
N HIS A 182 8.61 6.67 -23.97
CA HIS A 182 7.53 6.01 -23.22
C HIS A 182 7.90 5.76 -21.76
N GLN A 183 9.19 5.57 -21.45
CA GLN A 183 9.67 5.34 -20.09
C GLN A 183 9.38 6.54 -19.20
N LYS A 184 8.76 6.33 -18.04
CA LYS A 184 8.40 7.40 -17.09
C LYS A 184 7.63 8.55 -17.76
N TYR A 185 6.75 8.23 -18.70
CA TYR A 185 6.09 9.24 -19.54
C TYR A 185 5.36 10.31 -18.74
N LEU A 186 4.63 9.93 -17.69
CA LEU A 186 3.86 10.87 -16.84
C LEU A 186 4.75 11.69 -15.89
N ASP A 187 5.99 11.28 -15.64
CA ASP A 187 6.97 12.14 -14.94
C ASP A 187 7.50 13.23 -15.85
N LYS A 188 7.75 12.87 -17.12
CA LYS A 188 8.17 13.81 -18.17
C LYS A 188 7.03 14.73 -18.60
N ASN A 189 5.79 14.21 -18.57
CA ASN A 189 4.58 14.89 -19.00
C ASN A 189 3.47 14.81 -17.93
N PRO A 190 3.50 15.62 -16.86
CA PRO A 190 2.57 15.51 -15.73
C PRO A 190 1.07 15.72 -16.08
N ASN A 191 0.80 16.35 -17.21
CA ASN A 191 -0.56 16.56 -17.75
C ASN A 191 -0.84 15.64 -18.96
N GLY A 192 -0.03 14.61 -19.17
CA GLY A 192 -0.20 13.61 -20.21
C GLY A 192 -1.48 12.80 -20.01
N TYR A 193 -1.90 12.12 -21.08
CA TYR A 193 -3.06 11.24 -21.03
C TYR A 193 -2.87 10.12 -20.00
N CYS A 194 -3.90 9.88 -19.18
CA CYS A 194 -3.95 8.76 -18.26
C CYS A 194 -5.41 8.41 -17.95
N HIS A 195 -5.74 7.12 -17.99
CA HIS A 195 -7.06 6.64 -17.57
C HIS A 195 -7.15 6.38 -16.05
N ILE A 196 -6.01 6.37 -15.34
CA ILE A 196 -5.92 6.24 -13.88
C ILE A 196 -6.01 7.62 -13.24
N SER A 197 -6.82 7.75 -12.19
CA SER A 197 -7.11 9.03 -11.53
C SER A 197 -5.98 9.50 -10.60
N LYS A 198 -5.93 10.80 -10.31
CA LYS A 198 -4.97 11.37 -9.34
C LYS A 198 -5.17 10.83 -7.93
N GLU A 199 -6.41 10.53 -7.57
CA GLU A 199 -6.78 9.91 -6.30
C GLU A 199 -6.18 8.50 -6.21
N GLN A 200 -6.27 7.71 -7.29
CA GLN A 200 -5.65 6.38 -7.36
C GLN A 200 -4.12 6.46 -7.22
N PHE A 201 -3.45 7.41 -7.88
CA PHE A 201 -2.01 7.64 -7.66
C PHE A 201 -1.67 8.02 -6.22
N THR A 202 -2.50 8.86 -5.59
CA THR A 202 -2.33 9.24 -4.19
C THR A 202 -2.55 8.06 -3.24
N GLN A 203 -3.46 7.16 -3.57
CA GLN A 203 -3.68 5.92 -2.82
C GLN A 203 -2.48 4.98 -2.98
N ALA A 204 -1.94 4.81 -4.19
CA ALA A 204 -0.77 4.00 -4.46
C ALA A 204 0.46 4.46 -3.67
N SER A 205 0.73 5.77 -3.64
CA SER A 205 1.89 6.32 -2.92
C SER A 205 1.82 6.17 -1.40
N LYS A 206 0.62 5.94 -0.87
CA LYS A 206 0.37 5.68 0.55
C LYS A 206 0.14 4.20 0.84
N ALA A 207 0.11 3.34 -0.18
CA ALA A 207 -0.18 1.94 -0.03
C ALA A 207 1.00 1.24 0.64
N ILE A 208 0.70 0.42 1.64
CA ILE A 208 1.68 -0.36 2.39
C ILE A 208 1.16 -1.79 2.41
N ASP A 209 2.02 -2.73 2.03
CA ASP A 209 1.70 -4.14 2.15
C ASP A 209 1.83 -4.61 3.59
N ILE A 210 0.68 -4.67 4.27
CA ILE A 210 0.58 -5.18 5.63
C ILE A 210 0.62 -6.72 5.68
N SER A 211 0.41 -7.42 4.56
CA SER A 211 0.42 -8.89 4.53
C SER A 211 1.82 -9.49 4.71
N LEU A 212 2.87 -8.73 4.41
CA LEU A 212 4.25 -9.16 4.72
C LEU A 212 4.63 -8.93 6.17
N ALA A 213 4.07 -7.90 6.81
CA ALA A 213 4.09 -7.83 8.27
C ALA A 213 3.36 -9.04 8.84
N GLU A 214 2.27 -9.52 8.23
CA GLU A 214 1.57 -10.75 8.61
C GLU A 214 2.38 -12.04 8.34
N ASN A 215 3.17 -12.13 7.26
CA ASN A 215 3.93 -13.34 6.94
C ASN A 215 5.19 -13.54 7.81
N LEU A 216 5.79 -12.46 8.31
CA LEU A 216 6.76 -12.54 9.43
C LEU A 216 6.10 -13.02 10.74
N ILE A 217 4.76 -12.94 10.85
CA ILE A 217 3.94 -13.42 11.98
C ILE A 217 3.38 -14.84 11.72
N SER A 218 3.36 -15.31 10.46
CA SER A 218 2.70 -16.55 10.04
C SER A 218 3.54 -17.82 10.19
N SER A 219 4.87 -17.75 10.13
CA SER A 219 5.73 -18.94 10.16
C SER A 219 5.85 -19.65 11.52
N ASP A 220 5.15 -19.13 12.55
CA ASP A 220 5.14 -19.69 13.91
C ASP A 220 3.71 -20.03 14.42
N ARG A 221 2.74 -20.16 13.50
CA ARG A 221 1.34 -20.49 13.85
C ARG A 221 1.16 -21.99 14.08
N THR A 222 1.44 -22.47 15.28
CA THR A 222 0.77 -23.65 15.84
C THR A 222 -0.24 -23.23 16.90
N MET A 223 -1.52 -23.50 16.63
CA MET A 223 -2.61 -23.34 17.61
C MET A 223 -2.37 -24.26 18.82
N GLN A 224 -2.00 -23.68 19.97
CA GLN A 224 -2.27 -24.27 21.28
C GLN A 224 -2.66 -23.19 22.30
N ASN A 225 -3.81 -23.39 22.94
CA ASN A 225 -4.22 -22.79 24.21
C ASN A 225 -4.35 -21.26 24.30
N GLY A 226 -5.21 -20.65 23.48
CA GLY A 226 -5.84 -19.35 23.82
C GLY A 226 -4.89 -18.15 23.98
N ARG A 227 -3.76 -18.13 23.27
CA ARG A 227 -2.81 -17.00 23.27
C ARG A 227 -2.91 -16.20 21.98
N PHE A 228 -3.22 -14.91 22.10
CA PHE A 228 -3.13 -13.94 21.01
C PHE A 228 -1.73 -13.32 21.00
N SER A 229 -1.06 -13.27 19.85
CA SER A 229 0.31 -12.74 19.71
C SER A 229 0.36 -11.66 18.66
N SER A 230 0.93 -10.51 19.03
CA SER A 230 1.08 -9.33 18.19
C SER A 230 2.31 -9.40 17.27
N PRO A 231 2.46 -8.45 16.33
CA PRO A 231 3.45 -8.44 15.25
C PRO A 231 4.94 -8.58 15.58
N GLN A 232 5.34 -8.60 16.86
CA GLN A 232 6.73 -8.85 17.26
C GLN A 232 6.88 -9.96 18.32
N GLY A 233 5.93 -10.90 18.39
CA GLY A 233 5.95 -11.96 19.41
C GLY A 233 5.57 -11.45 20.81
N ARG A 234 4.94 -10.27 20.91
CA ARG A 234 4.33 -9.82 22.17
C ARG A 234 2.96 -10.45 22.28
N SER A 235 2.86 -11.51 23.08
CA SER A 235 1.56 -12.05 23.45
C SER A 235 0.85 -11.06 24.37
N TYR A 236 -0.24 -10.48 23.89
CA TYR A 236 -1.18 -9.78 24.76
C TYR A 236 -1.99 -10.87 25.46
N GLN A 237 -1.94 -10.87 26.78
CA GLN A 237 -2.59 -11.88 27.59
C GLN A 237 -3.77 -11.26 28.30
N THR A 238 -4.85 -12.01 28.37
CA THR A 238 -5.95 -11.69 29.26
C THR A 238 -5.47 -11.87 30.70
N LEU A 239 -5.80 -10.90 31.53
CA LEU A 239 -5.63 -11.00 32.98
C LEU A 239 -6.84 -11.71 33.59
N SER A 240 -6.64 -12.43 34.68
CA SER A 240 -7.75 -12.98 35.46
C SER A 240 -8.57 -11.85 36.11
N ASP A 241 -9.83 -12.11 36.43
CA ASP A 241 -10.70 -11.14 37.12
C ASP A 241 -10.07 -10.60 38.42
N ALA A 242 -9.36 -11.45 39.15
CA ALA A 242 -8.68 -11.06 40.39
C ALA A 242 -7.49 -10.12 40.14
N GLU A 243 -6.76 -10.30 39.03
CA GLU A 243 -5.68 -9.41 38.62
C GLU A 243 -6.24 -8.08 38.08
N LEU A 244 -7.31 -8.12 37.30
CA LEU A 244 -8.00 -6.92 36.81
C LEU A 244 -8.49 -6.06 37.97
N LYS A 245 -9.14 -6.65 38.99
CA LYS A 245 -9.58 -5.93 40.19
C LYS A 245 -8.43 -5.32 41.00
N ARG A 246 -7.23 -5.90 40.92
CA ARG A 246 -6.05 -5.40 41.64
C ARG A 246 -5.36 -4.27 40.87
N ASN A 247 -5.31 -4.37 39.54
CA ASN A 247 -4.51 -3.49 38.69
C ASN A 247 -5.30 -2.28 38.19
N LEU A 248 -6.62 -2.40 38.08
CA LEU A 248 -7.50 -1.34 37.60
C LEU A 248 -8.15 -0.57 38.76
N THR A 249 -8.42 0.70 38.53
CA THR A 249 -9.33 1.47 39.39
C THR A 249 -10.76 0.93 39.28
N ASP A 250 -11.61 1.25 40.27
CA ASP A 250 -13.03 0.85 40.24
C ASP A 250 -13.74 1.30 38.96
N LEU A 251 -13.44 2.52 38.48
CA LEU A 251 -14.02 3.04 37.24
C LEU A 251 -13.56 2.23 36.02
N GLN A 252 -12.24 2.01 35.87
CA GLN A 252 -11.68 1.23 34.77
C GLN A 252 -12.20 -0.21 34.76
N TYR A 253 -12.30 -0.85 35.93
CA TYR A 253 -12.85 -2.19 36.06
C TYR A 253 -14.35 -2.22 35.70
N ASN A 254 -15.15 -1.28 36.22
CA ASN A 254 -16.58 -1.23 35.91
C ASN A 254 -16.84 -0.93 34.43
N VAL A 255 -16.05 -0.06 33.80
CA VAL A 255 -16.14 0.23 32.37
C VAL A 255 -15.79 -1.02 31.57
N THR A 256 -14.57 -1.56 31.75
CA THR A 256 -14.05 -2.64 30.91
C THR A 256 -14.76 -3.98 31.12
N GLN A 257 -15.16 -4.31 32.36
CA GLN A 257 -15.70 -5.64 32.71
C GLN A 257 -17.22 -5.67 32.92
N LYS A 258 -17.84 -4.53 33.24
CA LYS A 258 -19.28 -4.44 33.52
C LYS A 258 -20.05 -3.52 32.58
N ASN A 259 -19.43 -3.14 31.45
CA ASN A 259 -20.03 -2.31 30.41
C ASN A 259 -20.55 -0.96 30.95
N ALA A 260 -19.92 -0.42 32.00
CA ALA A 260 -20.24 0.92 32.47
C ALA A 260 -19.73 1.98 31.48
N THR A 261 -20.28 3.18 31.57
CA THR A 261 -19.82 4.35 30.81
C THR A 261 -19.34 5.41 31.79
N GLU A 262 -18.14 5.95 31.56
CA GLU A 262 -17.58 7.03 32.36
C GLU A 262 -18.32 8.37 32.10
N PRO A 263 -18.29 9.34 33.03
CA PRO A 263 -18.96 10.61 32.81
C PRO A 263 -18.34 11.42 31.65
N ALA A 264 -19.21 11.98 30.79
CA ALA A 264 -18.81 12.89 29.72
C ALA A 264 -18.02 14.10 30.26
N PHE A 265 -17.00 14.54 29.52
CA PHE A 265 -16.12 15.69 29.82
C PHE A 265 -15.36 15.63 31.15
N ARG A 266 -15.45 14.52 31.88
CA ARG A 266 -14.76 14.31 33.16
C ARG A 266 -13.93 13.04 33.09
N ASN A 267 -13.13 12.96 32.04
CA ASN A 267 -12.26 11.82 31.75
C ASN A 267 -10.92 12.31 31.18
N GLU A 268 -9.94 11.42 31.20
CA GLU A 268 -8.54 11.78 30.98
C GLU A 268 -8.22 12.13 29.51
N TYR A 269 -8.93 11.52 28.56
CA TYR A 269 -8.52 11.56 27.15
C TYR A 269 -9.49 12.28 26.22
N CYS A 270 -10.62 12.83 26.70
CA CYS A 270 -11.50 13.63 25.83
C CYS A 270 -10.74 14.77 25.14
N ASP A 271 -9.93 15.52 25.91
CA ASP A 271 -9.20 16.71 25.43
C ASP A 271 -7.71 16.42 25.15
N ASN A 272 -7.31 15.14 25.10
CA ASN A 272 -5.93 14.78 24.78
C ASN A 272 -5.66 14.89 23.26
N HIS A 273 -4.64 15.66 22.89
CA HIS A 273 -4.19 15.86 21.50
C HIS A 273 -2.71 15.51 21.29
N ALA A 274 -2.04 14.94 22.29
CA ALA A 274 -0.65 14.54 22.15
C ALA A 274 -0.50 13.44 21.10
N LYS A 275 0.63 13.45 20.37
CA LYS A 275 0.97 12.38 19.44
C LYS A 275 1.27 11.10 20.22
N GLY A 276 0.62 9.99 19.85
CA GLY A 276 0.82 8.69 20.49
C GLY A 276 -0.22 7.66 20.08
N ILE A 277 -0.28 6.56 20.83
CA ILE A 277 -1.28 5.51 20.65
C ILE A 277 -2.10 5.31 21.93
N TYR A 278 -3.31 4.80 21.76
CA TYR A 278 -4.18 4.34 22.83
C TYR A 278 -4.23 2.82 22.79
N VAL A 279 -3.80 2.20 23.88
CA VAL A 279 -3.82 0.73 24.05
C VAL A 279 -4.93 0.33 25.01
N ASP A 280 -5.40 -0.91 24.93
CA ASP A 280 -6.31 -1.49 25.93
C ASP A 280 -5.61 -1.48 27.30
N ILE A 281 -6.27 -0.91 28.29
CA ILE A 281 -5.73 -0.84 29.65
C ILE A 281 -5.59 -2.23 30.31
N THR A 282 -6.34 -3.22 29.84
CA THR A 282 -6.39 -4.58 30.41
C THR A 282 -5.34 -5.52 29.84
N THR A 283 -4.96 -5.35 28.56
CA THR A 283 -4.04 -6.26 27.85
C THR A 283 -2.80 -5.56 27.29
N GLY A 284 -2.87 -4.24 27.09
CA GLY A 284 -1.85 -3.48 26.38
C GLY A 284 -1.91 -3.63 24.86
N GLU A 285 -2.95 -4.25 24.29
CA GLU A 285 -3.11 -4.35 22.84
C GLU A 285 -3.38 -2.96 22.22
N PRO A 286 -2.71 -2.57 21.12
CA PRO A 286 -2.96 -1.29 20.46
C PRO A 286 -4.37 -1.21 19.88
N LEU A 287 -5.10 -0.13 20.20
CA LEU A 287 -6.49 0.07 19.75
C LEU A 287 -6.61 1.23 18.76
N PHE A 288 -6.14 2.42 19.13
CA PHE A 288 -6.35 3.64 18.36
C PHE A 288 -5.09 4.49 18.25
N SER A 289 -4.94 5.22 17.15
CA SER A 289 -3.88 6.21 16.95
C SER A 289 -4.39 7.62 17.25
N SER A 290 -3.54 8.48 17.79
CA SER A 290 -3.83 9.92 17.90
C SER A 290 -4.12 10.58 16.55
N ARG A 291 -3.60 10.03 15.44
CA ARG A 291 -3.83 10.53 14.07
C ARG A 291 -5.30 10.46 13.66
N ASP A 292 -6.01 9.47 14.17
CA ASP A 292 -7.41 9.18 13.87
C ASP A 292 -8.36 9.71 14.96
N LYS A 293 -7.81 10.32 16.04
CA LYS A 293 -8.61 11.01 17.07
C LYS A 293 -9.14 12.35 16.54
N PHE A 294 -10.34 12.73 16.94
CA PHE A 294 -10.94 14.03 16.63
C PHE A 294 -11.90 14.51 17.74
N ASP A 295 -12.19 15.81 17.73
CA ASP A 295 -13.13 16.42 18.67
C ASP A 295 -14.56 16.27 18.18
N SER A 296 -15.31 15.34 18.77
CA SER A 296 -16.71 15.11 18.44
C SER A 296 -17.68 16.00 19.21
N GLY A 297 -17.24 16.65 20.29
CA GLY A 297 -18.12 17.34 21.24
C GLY A 297 -19.00 16.40 22.07
N SER A 298 -18.82 15.08 21.98
CA SER A 298 -19.59 14.10 22.76
C SER A 298 -19.19 14.04 24.24
N GLY A 299 -17.97 14.46 24.57
CA GLY A 299 -17.40 14.38 25.91
C GLY A 299 -16.60 13.10 26.18
N TRP A 300 -16.39 12.24 25.18
CA TRP A 300 -15.51 11.08 25.24
C TRP A 300 -14.49 11.11 24.10
N PRO A 301 -13.28 10.53 24.26
CA PRO A 301 -12.33 10.42 23.16
C PRO A 301 -12.99 9.70 21.96
N SER A 302 -12.87 10.32 20.80
CA SER A 302 -13.54 9.88 19.58
C SER A 302 -12.53 9.65 18.46
N PHE A 303 -12.67 8.53 17.77
CA PHE A 303 -11.76 8.12 16.70
C PHE A 303 -12.54 7.79 15.43
N THR A 304 -11.93 7.98 14.27
CA THR A 304 -12.56 7.65 12.98
C THR A 304 -12.36 6.19 12.59
N GLN A 305 -11.30 5.54 13.08
CA GLN A 305 -10.97 4.15 12.82
C GLN A 305 -9.99 3.60 13.88
N PRO A 306 -9.95 2.27 14.11
CA PRO A 306 -8.87 1.62 14.87
C PRO A 306 -7.52 1.71 14.15
N ILE A 307 -6.44 1.37 14.87
CA ILE A 307 -5.13 1.15 14.26
C ILE A 307 -5.22 0.05 13.20
N SER A 308 -4.57 0.26 12.06
CA SER A 308 -4.53 -0.74 10.98
C SER A 308 -3.95 -2.07 11.49
N GLY A 309 -4.68 -3.16 11.28
CA GLY A 309 -4.35 -4.50 11.79
C GLY A 309 -4.91 -4.83 13.17
N THR A 310 -5.53 -3.86 13.86
CA THR A 310 -6.31 -4.13 15.07
C THR A 310 -7.74 -4.50 14.69
N ASN A 311 -8.16 -5.70 15.09
CA ASN A 311 -9.57 -6.09 15.03
C ASN A 311 -10.27 -5.65 16.32
N LEU A 312 -11.48 -5.13 16.20
CA LEU A 312 -12.37 -4.85 17.33
C LEU A 312 -13.61 -5.72 17.20
N LYS A 313 -14.17 -6.15 18.34
CA LYS A 313 -15.43 -6.88 18.38
C LYS A 313 -16.59 -5.91 18.39
N GLU A 314 -17.46 -6.04 17.41
CA GLU A 314 -18.67 -5.24 17.28
C GLU A 314 -19.90 -6.08 17.62
N ASN A 315 -20.65 -5.68 18.66
CA ASN A 315 -21.84 -6.39 19.11
C ASN A 315 -23.08 -5.49 19.06
N ILE A 316 -24.24 -6.06 18.76
CA ILE A 316 -25.51 -5.33 18.85
C ILE A 316 -25.86 -5.12 20.33
N ASP A 317 -25.92 -3.86 20.76
CA ASP A 317 -26.35 -3.43 22.09
C ASP A 317 -27.79 -2.90 22.03
N LYS A 318 -28.69 -3.54 22.77
CA LYS A 318 -30.11 -3.17 22.89
C LYS A 318 -30.45 -2.48 24.23
N SER A 319 -29.44 -2.13 25.01
CA SER A 319 -29.61 -1.54 26.34
C SER A 319 -30.24 -0.15 26.28
N TYR A 320 -30.88 0.26 27.37
CA TYR A 320 -31.53 1.58 27.51
C TYR A 320 -32.57 1.92 26.42
N GLY A 321 -33.15 0.89 25.77
CA GLY A 321 -34.17 1.05 24.73
C GLY A 321 -33.64 1.58 23.39
N MET A 322 -32.32 1.58 23.19
CA MET A 322 -31.68 2.00 21.94
C MET A 322 -31.11 0.78 21.21
N ILE A 323 -30.86 0.90 19.90
CA ILE A 323 -30.04 -0.06 19.14
C ILE A 323 -28.73 0.65 18.80
N ARG A 324 -27.63 0.14 19.35
CA ARG A 324 -26.27 0.67 19.16
C ARG A 324 -25.32 -0.48 18.82
N THR A 325 -24.13 -0.14 18.33
CA THR A 325 -23.04 -1.10 18.14
C THR A 325 -22.05 -0.92 19.28
N GLU A 326 -22.00 -1.87 20.21
CA GLU A 326 -20.95 -1.95 21.23
C GLU A 326 -19.62 -2.31 20.57
N VAL A 327 -18.55 -1.68 21.04
CA VAL A 327 -17.18 -1.96 20.61
C VAL A 327 -16.40 -2.53 21.81
N ARG A 328 -15.73 -3.68 21.59
CA ARG A 328 -14.88 -4.35 22.57
C ARG A 328 -13.51 -4.68 21.99
N SER A 329 -12.51 -4.79 22.85
CA SER A 329 -11.17 -5.23 22.43
C SER A 329 -11.17 -6.71 22.04
N GLU A 330 -10.31 -7.10 21.11
CA GLU A 330 -10.28 -8.48 20.60
C GLU A 330 -9.71 -9.44 21.65
N VAL A 331 -8.54 -9.11 22.20
CA VAL A 331 -7.84 -9.98 23.16
C VAL A 331 -8.50 -9.92 24.52
N GLY A 332 -8.67 -8.70 25.06
CA GLY A 332 -9.21 -8.49 26.40
C GLY A 332 -10.69 -8.82 26.53
N ASN A 333 -11.44 -8.76 25.42
CA ASN A 333 -12.89 -8.68 25.43
C ASN A 333 -13.40 -7.59 26.41
N ALA A 334 -12.63 -6.51 26.54
CA ALA A 334 -12.94 -5.38 27.40
C ALA A 334 -13.93 -4.46 26.69
N HIS A 335 -14.96 -4.01 27.39
CA HIS A 335 -15.86 -2.98 26.87
C HIS A 335 -15.12 -1.66 26.70
N LEU A 336 -15.13 -1.16 25.46
CA LEU A 336 -14.46 0.10 25.09
C LEU A 336 -15.48 1.23 24.99
N GLY A 337 -16.60 1.00 24.31
CA GLY A 337 -17.65 1.99 24.10
C GLY A 337 -18.58 1.62 22.95
N HIS A 338 -18.91 2.59 22.10
CA HIS A 338 -19.88 2.40 21.01
C HIS A 338 -19.44 3.04 19.71
N LEU A 339 -19.85 2.42 18.60
CA LEU A 339 -19.65 2.91 17.24
C LEU A 339 -20.91 3.61 16.73
N PHE A 340 -20.73 4.77 16.11
CA PHE A 340 -21.78 5.57 15.51
C PHE A 340 -21.43 5.97 14.06
N ASN A 341 -22.44 6.24 13.24
CA ASN A 341 -22.30 6.65 11.83
C ASN A 341 -22.43 8.18 11.65
N ASP A 342 -22.11 8.95 12.70
CA ASP A 342 -22.20 10.42 12.76
C ASP A 342 -20.81 11.09 12.79
N GLY A 343 -19.77 10.36 12.36
CA GLY A 343 -18.41 10.87 12.28
C GLY A 343 -18.14 11.75 11.05
N PRO A 344 -16.91 12.29 10.93
CA PRO A 344 -16.50 13.10 9.79
C PRO A 344 -16.57 12.30 8.48
N LYS A 345 -17.38 12.77 7.53
CA LYS A 345 -17.67 12.04 6.28
C LYS A 345 -16.43 11.84 5.42
N GLU A 346 -15.54 12.82 5.43
CA GLU A 346 -14.25 12.80 4.72
C GLU A 346 -13.26 11.77 5.28
N LYS A 347 -13.52 11.23 6.48
CA LYS A 347 -12.74 10.18 7.14
C LYS A 347 -13.50 8.85 7.28
N GLY A 348 -14.55 8.64 6.48
CA GLY A 348 -15.34 7.41 6.47
C GLY A 348 -16.67 7.48 7.21
N GLY A 349 -16.98 8.58 7.89
CA GLY A 349 -18.28 8.81 8.53
C GLY A 349 -18.52 8.04 9.83
N LEU A 350 -17.53 7.27 10.30
CA LEU A 350 -17.61 6.52 11.55
C LEU A 350 -17.06 7.33 12.72
N ARG A 351 -17.66 7.11 13.90
CA ARG A 351 -17.21 7.65 15.18
C ARG A 351 -17.18 6.54 16.22
N TYR A 352 -15.97 6.10 16.55
CA TYR A 352 -15.68 5.24 17.69
C TYR A 352 -15.65 6.12 18.95
N CYS A 353 -16.72 6.06 19.74
CA CYS A 353 -16.87 6.82 20.99
C CYS A 353 -16.44 5.92 22.15
N ILE A 354 -15.25 6.16 22.69
CA ILE A 354 -14.57 5.22 23.59
C ILE A 354 -14.42 5.81 24.98
N ASN A 355 -14.53 5.00 26.02
CA ASN A 355 -14.24 5.42 27.39
C ASN A 355 -12.72 5.55 27.59
N SER A 356 -12.25 6.69 28.10
CA SER A 356 -10.85 6.87 28.52
C SER A 356 -10.44 5.83 29.56
N ALA A 357 -11.34 5.47 30.48
CA ALA A 357 -11.12 4.42 31.47
C ALA A 357 -10.92 3.00 30.90
N SER A 358 -11.11 2.80 29.59
CA SER A 358 -10.76 1.54 28.91
C SER A 358 -9.40 1.61 28.19
N LEU A 359 -8.78 2.79 28.16
CA LEU A 359 -7.57 3.06 27.40
C LEU A 359 -6.41 3.40 28.33
N ARG A 360 -5.20 3.17 27.83
CA ARG A 360 -3.97 3.80 28.32
C ARG A 360 -3.29 4.51 27.17
N PHE A 361 -3.00 5.79 27.33
CA PHE A 361 -2.28 6.55 26.32
C PHE A 361 -0.75 6.35 26.46
N ILE A 362 -0.07 6.16 25.34
CA ILE A 362 1.39 6.04 25.25
C ILE A 362 1.89 7.17 24.34
N PRO A 363 2.58 8.19 24.88
CA PRO A 363 3.15 9.27 24.08
C PRO A 363 4.15 8.75 23.05
N LYS A 364 4.24 9.43 21.89
CA LYS A 364 5.13 9.05 20.78
C LYS A 364 6.58 8.83 21.26
N GLU A 365 7.04 9.67 22.17
CA GLU A 365 8.40 9.67 22.71
C GLU A 365 8.68 8.42 23.57
N GLU A 366 7.64 7.79 24.14
CA GLU A 366 7.74 6.60 24.98
C GLU A 366 7.46 5.30 24.21
N MET A 367 6.89 5.38 22.99
CA MET A 367 6.49 4.20 22.22
C MET A 367 7.65 3.21 21.98
N ILE A 368 8.85 3.68 21.62
CA ILE A 368 9.99 2.78 21.41
C ILE A 368 10.37 2.07 22.73
N LYS A 369 10.48 2.85 23.81
CA LYS A 369 10.86 2.36 25.14
C LYS A 369 9.85 1.34 25.67
N GLU A 370 8.57 1.56 25.42
CA GLU A 370 7.50 0.66 25.83
C GLU A 370 7.27 -0.52 24.89
N GLY A 371 8.01 -0.62 23.77
CA GLY A 371 7.95 -1.74 22.84
C GLY A 371 6.85 -1.63 21.77
N TYR A 372 6.41 -0.41 21.45
CA TYR A 372 5.45 -0.06 20.41
C TYR A 372 6.10 0.70 19.23
N GLY A 373 7.42 0.66 19.11
CA GLY A 373 8.16 1.40 18.08
C GLY A 373 7.74 1.11 16.63
N HIS A 374 7.23 -0.10 16.37
CA HIS A 374 6.69 -0.49 15.06
C HIS A 374 5.46 0.30 14.62
N LEU A 375 4.74 0.94 15.56
CA LEU A 375 3.54 1.73 15.28
C LEU A 375 3.84 3.22 15.06
N LEU A 376 5.10 3.65 15.18
CA LEU A 376 5.47 5.06 14.94
C LEU A 376 4.96 5.63 13.61
N PRO A 377 5.01 4.90 12.47
CA PRO A 377 4.47 5.40 11.20
C PRO A 377 2.96 5.67 11.22
N LEU A 378 2.23 5.16 12.20
CA LEU A 378 0.77 5.31 12.32
C LEU A 378 0.37 6.49 13.20
N VAL A 379 1.35 7.15 13.84
CA VAL A 379 1.17 8.32 14.71
C VAL A 379 1.57 9.63 14.03
N ASP A 380 2.40 9.54 12.99
CA ASP A 380 3.05 10.71 12.37
C ASP A 380 2.16 11.58 11.48
#